data_AF-A0A3P6SI60-F1
#
_entry.id   AF-A0A3P6SI60-F1
#
_cell.length_a   1.000
_cell.length_b   1.000
_cell.length_c   1.000
_cell.angle_alpha   90.00
_cell.angle_beta   90.00
_cell.angle_gamma   90.00
#
_symmetry.space_group_name_H-M   'P 1'
#
loop_
_entity.id
_entity.type
_entity.pdbx_description
1 polymer ?
#
loop_
_entity_poly.entity_id
_entity_poly.type
_entity_poly.pdbx_seq_one_letter_code
_entity_poly.pdbx_strand_id
1 'polypeptide(L)' 'MKAFSAVSRACSDACRELCESDGYGTDMVRCDDCCTEDLCNGNYSARYYMELMKEQYTSWTEPLPSEKAYNRANNITFPY' A
#
# COMPACT_ATOMS: atom_id res chain seq x y z
N MET A 1 6.58 -13.74 -3.17
CA MET A 1 6.91 -12.48 -2.46
C MET A 1 6.51 -12.59 -1.00
N LYS A 2 7.32 -12.06 -0.08
CA LYS A 2 6.91 -11.92 1.32
C LYS A 2 6.46 -10.47 1.51
N ALA A 3 5.15 -10.24 1.57
CA ALA A 3 4.62 -8.92 1.93
C ALA A 3 5.00 -8.59 3.38
N PHE A 4 5.31 -7.33 3.65
CA PHE A 4 5.55 -6.81 5.00
C PHE A 4 4.49 -5.78 5.34
N SER A 5 4.13 -5.69 6.62
CA SER A 5 3.18 -4.73 7.13
C SER A 5 3.72 -4.08 8.39
N ALA A 6 3.50 -2.77 8.52
CA ALA A 6 3.84 -2.01 9.70
C ALA A 6 2.65 -1.14 10.09
N VAL A 7 2.40 -1.05 11.41
CA VAL A 7 1.32 -0.23 11.97
C VAL A 7 1.96 0.77 12.91
N SER A 8 1.77 2.06 12.63
CA SER A 8 2.11 3.16 13.54
C SER A 8 0.84 3.69 14.20
N ARG A 9 0.96 4.14 15.45
CA ARG A 9 -0.17 4.67 16.24
C ARG A 9 0.27 5.95 16.91
N ALA A 10 -0.50 7.01 16.73
CA ALA A 10 -0.26 8.30 17.35
C ALA A 10 -1.58 9.07 17.52
N CYS A 11 -1.60 9.99 18.49
CA CYS A 11 -2.61 11.04 18.54
C CYS A 11 -2.20 12.14 17.56
N SER A 12 -3.18 12.76 16.89
CA SER A 12 -2.95 13.84 15.94
C SER A 12 -4.02 14.91 16.10
N ASP A 13 -3.65 16.18 15.91
CA ASP A 13 -4.57 17.33 15.91
C ASP A 13 -5.58 17.24 14.75
N ALA A 14 -5.20 16.57 13.66
CA ALA A 14 -6.07 16.25 12.53
C ALA A 14 -5.79 14.82 12.05
N CYS A 15 -6.86 14.06 11.83
CA CYS A 15 -6.80 12.72 11.25
C CYS A 15 -7.74 12.68 10.05
N ARG A 16 -7.27 12.11 8.93
CA ARG A 16 -8.07 11.92 7.72
C ARG A 16 -8.11 10.43 7.42
N GLU A 17 -9.31 9.86 7.39
CA GLU A 17 -9.49 8.49 6.93
C GLU A 17 -9.21 8.44 5.43
N LEU A 18 -8.03 7.93 5.09
CA LEU A 18 -7.54 7.89 3.72
C LEU A 18 -6.83 6.57 3.49
N CYS A 19 -7.17 5.90 2.39
CA CYS A 19 -6.42 4.75 1.90
C CYS A 19 -5.90 5.06 0.50
N GLU A 20 -4.59 5.20 0.38
CA GLU A 20 -3.90 5.40 -0.90
C GLU A 20 -3.12 4.14 -1.28
N SER A 21 -3.13 3.82 -2.57
CA SER A 21 -2.37 2.71 -3.14
C SER A 21 -1.41 3.25 -4.19
N ASP A 22 -0.13 2.91 -4.03
CA ASP A 22 0.92 3.15 -5.02
C ASP A 22 1.39 1.81 -5.59
N GLY A 23 0.97 1.53 -6.82
CA GLY A 23 1.16 0.23 -7.44
C GLY A 23 2.43 0.09 -8.27
N TYR A 24 3.03 1.19 -8.76
CA TYR A 24 4.02 1.08 -9.83
C TYR A 24 5.39 0.63 -9.30
N GLY A 25 5.66 -0.68 -9.37
CA GLY A 25 6.94 -1.29 -9.00
C GLY A 25 7.09 -1.62 -7.50
N THR A 26 6.17 -1.17 -6.64
CA THR A 26 6.26 -1.41 -5.19
C THR A 26 4.97 -1.89 -4.51
N ASP A 27 3.82 -1.90 -5.19
CA ASP A 27 2.49 -2.26 -4.65
C ASP A 27 2.34 -2.01 -3.14
N MET A 28 2.39 -0.73 -2.77
CA MET A 28 2.31 -0.25 -1.39
C MET A 28 0.93 0.37 -1.13
N VAL A 29 0.27 -0.07 -0.07
CA VAL A 29 -0.98 0.55 0.40
C VAL A 29 -0.72 1.26 1.73
N ARG A 30 -1.15 2.51 1.83
CA ARG A 30 -1.11 3.32 3.06
C ARG A 30 -2.53 3.69 3.45
N CYS A 31 -2.93 3.29 4.65
CA CYS A 31 -4.25 3.57 5.19
C CYS A 31 -4.13 4.23 6.56
N ASP A 32 -4.89 5.31 6.74
CA ASP A 32 -5.09 6.00 8.01
C ASP A 32 -6.49 5.67 8.53
N ASP A 33 -6.57 5.33 9.82
CA ASP A 33 -7.80 4.99 10.54
C ASP A 33 -7.91 5.90 11.77
N CYS A 34 -9.03 6.62 11.87
CA CYS A 34 -9.22 7.70 12.82
C CYS A 34 -10.25 7.32 13.86
N CYS A 35 -10.00 7.70 15.11
CA CYS A 35 -10.95 7.44 16.18
C CYS A 35 -10.80 8.46 17.30
N THR A 36 -11.88 8.66 18.08
CA THR A 36 -12.00 9.76 19.06
C THR A 36 -12.09 9.30 20.50
N GLU A 37 -12.09 7.99 20.76
CA GLU A 37 -12.20 7.41 22.09
C GLU A 37 -10.83 7.01 22.65
N ASP A 38 -10.68 6.92 23.97
CA ASP A 38 -9.43 6.47 24.56
C ASP A 38 -9.11 5.03 24.13
N LEU A 39 -7.86 4.79 23.69
CA LEU A 39 -7.35 3.47 23.26
C LEU A 39 -8.09 2.83 22.06
N CYS A 40 -8.82 3.63 21.27
CA CYS A 40 -9.58 3.16 20.12
C CYS A 40 -8.73 2.69 18.93
N ASN A 41 -7.47 3.13 18.83
CA ASN A 41 -6.56 2.78 17.73
C ASN A 41 -5.93 1.37 17.88
N GLY A 42 -6.61 0.47 18.61
CA GLY A 42 -6.19 -0.90 18.86
C GLY A 42 -6.68 -1.88 17.80
N ASN A 43 -5.79 -2.73 17.28
CA ASN A 43 -5.96 -3.97 16.46
C ASN A 43 -6.96 -4.04 15.28
N TYR A 44 -7.99 -3.21 15.18
CA TYR A 44 -9.00 -3.27 14.12
C TYR A 44 -8.42 -2.87 12.77
N SER A 45 -7.65 -1.79 12.72
CA SER A 45 -6.96 -1.31 11.50
C SER A 45 -5.98 -2.35 10.96
N ALA A 46 -5.29 -3.08 11.85
CA ALA A 46 -4.40 -4.18 11.47
C ALA A 46 -5.16 -5.37 10.86
N ARG A 47 -6.35 -5.69 11.40
CA ARG A 47 -7.20 -6.77 10.87
C ARG A 47 -7.81 -6.40 9.52
N TYR A 48 -8.33 -5.18 9.38
CA TYR A 48 -8.84 -4.65 8.11
C TYR A 48 -7.76 -4.72 7.02
N TYR A 49 -6.54 -4.28 7.33
CA TYR A 49 -5.40 -4.36 6.43
C TYR A 49 -5.06 -5.81 6.04
N MET A 50 -5.05 -6.75 7.00
CA MET A 50 -4.81 -8.16 6.70
C MET A 50 -5.85 -8.78 5.76
N GLU A 51 -7.12 -8.37 5.86
CA GLU A 51 -8.16 -8.82 4.91
C GLU A 51 -7.96 -8.17 3.53
N LEU A 52 -7.66 -6.88 3.45
CA LEU A 52 -7.39 -6.18 2.19
C LEU A 52 -6.18 -6.75 1.44
N MET A 53 -5.13 -7.14 2.18
CA MET A 53 -3.93 -7.77 1.63
C MET A 53 -4.14 -9.24 1.21
N LYS A 54 -5.13 -9.95 1.74
CA LYS A 54 -5.48 -11.28 1.20
C LYS A 54 -6.02 -11.16 -0.23
N GLU A 55 -6.57 -10.01 -0.58
CA GLU A 55 -7.13 -9.70 -1.89
C GLU A 55 -6.14 -8.95 -2.78
N GLN A 56 -4.86 -8.81 -2.38
CA GLN A 56 -3.89 -8.02 -3.15
C GLN A 56 -3.70 -8.60 -4.56
N TYR A 57 -4.33 -7.95 -5.53
CA TYR A 57 -3.98 -8.00 -6.94
C TYR A 57 -2.88 -6.96 -7.14
N THR A 58 -1.69 -7.39 -7.59
CA THR A 58 -0.69 -6.45 -8.10
C THR A 58 -1.37 -5.68 -9.25
N SER A 59 -1.58 -4.38 -9.08
CA SER A 59 -2.37 -3.61 -10.05
C SER A 59 -1.66 -3.45 -11.40
N TRP A 60 -0.35 -3.71 -11.42
CA TRP A 60 0.51 -3.57 -12.58
C TRP A 60 1.13 -4.92 -12.95
N THR A 61 0.63 -5.50 -14.04
CA THR A 61 1.25 -6.66 -14.69
C THR A 61 2.08 -6.28 -15.91
N GLU A 62 1.99 -5.02 -16.35
CA GLU A 62 2.74 -4.49 -17.50
C GLU A 62 3.29 -3.07 -17.24
N PRO A 63 4.47 -2.72 -17.78
CA PRO A 63 5.01 -1.35 -17.73
C PRO A 63 4.21 -0.38 -18.62
N LEU A 64 4.27 0.93 -18.32
CA LEU A 64 3.58 1.93 -19.13
C LEU A 64 4.12 1.94 -20.58
N PRO A 65 3.29 2.34 -21.57
CA PRO A 65 3.70 2.36 -22.98
C PRO A 65 5.00 3.13 -23.25
N SER A 66 5.24 4.23 -22.52
CA SER A 66 6.46 5.05 -22.63
C SER A 66 7.71 4.37 -22.10
N GLU A 67 7.58 3.40 -21.19
CA GLU A 67 8.71 2.76 -20.50
C GLU A 67 9.15 1.45 -21.17
N LYS A 68 8.27 0.83 -21.97
CA LYS A 68 8.56 -0.41 -22.71
C LYS A 68 9.86 -0.33 -23.53
N ALA A 69 10.11 0.80 -24.20
CA ALA A 69 11.30 0.99 -25.03
C ALA A 69 12.58 1.18 -24.19
N TYR A 70 12.50 1.99 -23.13
CA TYR A 70 13.61 2.23 -22.21
C TYR A 70 14.02 0.96 -21.47
N ASN A 71 13.03 0.18 -21.02
CA ASN A 71 13.26 -1.08 -20.30
C ASN A 71 13.97 -2.11 -21.19
N ARG A 72 13.55 -2.24 -22.45
CA ARG A 72 14.21 -3.11 -23.44
C ARG A 72 15.65 -2.69 -23.72
N ALA A 73 15.92 -1.39 -23.80
CA ALA A 73 17.27 -0.88 -24.09
C ALA A 73 18.25 -1.08 -22.92
N ASN A 74 17.75 -1.16 -21.69
CA ASN A 74 18.56 -1.26 -20.47
C ASN A 74 18.48 -2.62 -19.78
N ASN A 75 17.87 -3.64 -20.42
CA ASN A 75 17.63 -4.97 -19.83
C ASN A 75 16.93 -4.91 -18.45
N ILE A 76 15.98 -3.99 -18.29
CA ILE A 76 15.17 -3.85 -17.07
C ILE A 76 13.88 -4.67 -17.24
N THR A 77 13.61 -5.58 -16.31
CA THR A 77 12.32 -6.28 -16.20
C THR A 77 11.41 -5.55 -15.22
N PHE A 78 10.12 -5.47 -15.55
CA PHE A 78 9.08 -4.85 -14.72
C PHE A 78 8.06 -5.90 -14.33
N PRO A 79 7.42 -5.81 -13.14
CA PRO A 79 7.69 -4.93 -11.98
C PRO A 79 8.85 -5.43 -11.12
N TYR A 80 9.26 -6.66 -11.46
CA TYR A 80 10.39 -7.49 -11.12
C TYR A 80 10.70 -8.28 -12.39
#